data_AF-M0BL11-F1
#
_entry.id   AF-M0BL11-F1
#
_cell.length_a   1.000
_cell.length_b   1.000
_cell.length_c   1.000
_cell.angle_alpha   90.00
_cell.angle_beta   90.00
_cell.angle_gamma   90.00
#
_symmetry.space_group_name_H-M   'P 1'
#
loop_
_entity.id
_entity.type
_entity.pdbx_description
1 polymer ?
#
loop_
_entity_poly.entity_id
_entity_poly.type
_entity_poly.pdbx_seq_one_letter_code
_entity_poly.pdbx_strand_id
1 'polypeptide(L)'
;MDDIRFAVLGTGGIGRRTLEVGQDKDELTPVAACDRNGIAIDHDGLDVEELLAATEGNVASGPTDDEIEIDGGTSADGGGASTDDAAGGTTGGVKQSGDGAGIVASRQGTPTETPIDDVIAESDEIDAVVLALPNLEHDFIPRVAERFAAADYEGVLVDVLKRSRVIGMLDDRAETLVDAGITFVCGAGATPGFLTGAAALAAQSFVEVEDVEIWWGVGLKSGYEDNRGTVREDIAHLDGYDVETAREMSEAEIEALIDDHDGVLEFQDMEHADDVLLERAGICDADDVTVGGVLDVRSDEKPTTTTVRVTGRTFDGERGTNTFQLDDATSMEANVNGPALGYVKAAVRRNRAGDFGVFGPAELLPGF
;
A
#
# COMPACT_ATOMS: atom_id res chain seq x y z
N MET A 1 -9.08 -3.41 26.26
CA MET A 1 -9.88 -4.03 25.19
C MET A 1 -8.88 -4.39 24.11
N ASP A 2 -8.88 -5.64 23.69
CA ASP A 2 -7.97 -6.10 22.62
C ASP A 2 -8.58 -5.88 21.23
N ASP A 3 -9.87 -5.55 21.17
CA ASP A 3 -10.58 -5.15 19.95
C ASP A 3 -9.99 -3.84 19.39
N ILE A 4 -9.82 -3.82 18.08
CA ILE A 4 -9.27 -2.72 17.30
C ILE A 4 -10.22 -2.46 16.14
N ARG A 5 -10.82 -1.28 16.12
CA ARG A 5 -11.62 -0.81 14.99
C ARG A 5 -10.71 -0.09 14.03
N PHE A 6 -10.71 -0.51 12.77
CA PHE A 6 -9.83 0.09 11.78
C PHE A 6 -10.57 0.55 10.53
N ALA A 7 -10.00 1.56 9.88
CA ALA A 7 -10.43 2.07 8.60
C ALA A 7 -9.41 1.74 7.50
N VAL A 8 -9.88 1.64 6.25
CA VAL A 8 -9.01 1.49 5.07
C VAL A 8 -9.26 2.65 4.12
N LEU A 9 -8.23 3.46 3.87
CA LEU A 9 -8.27 4.48 2.83
C LEU A 9 -7.71 3.89 1.54
N GLY A 10 -8.52 3.88 0.48
CA GLY A 10 -8.17 3.31 -0.82
C GLY A 10 -8.61 1.86 -0.96
N THR A 11 -9.76 1.61 -1.57
CA THR A 11 -10.26 0.26 -1.87
C THR A 11 -9.86 -0.24 -3.27
N GLY A 12 -8.59 -0.02 -3.62
CA GLY A 12 -7.93 -0.69 -4.75
C GLY A 12 -7.60 -2.16 -4.43
N GLY A 13 -6.74 -2.78 -5.24
CA GLY A 13 -6.31 -4.17 -5.05
C GLY A 13 -5.81 -4.47 -3.63
N ILE A 14 -4.93 -3.62 -3.09
CA ILE A 14 -4.40 -3.79 -1.73
C ILE A 14 -5.48 -3.57 -0.66
N GLY A 15 -6.17 -2.44 -0.65
CA GLY A 15 -7.14 -2.13 0.43
C GLY A 15 -8.30 -3.10 0.51
N ARG A 16 -8.78 -3.63 -0.63
CA ARG A 16 -9.78 -4.71 -0.65
C ARG A 16 -9.27 -5.97 0.04
N ARG A 17 -8.01 -6.35 -0.21
CA ARG A 17 -7.38 -7.50 0.44
C ARG A 17 -7.04 -7.21 1.91
N THR A 18 -6.80 -5.95 2.28
CA THR A 18 -6.73 -5.55 3.69
C THR A 18 -8.04 -5.86 4.41
N LEU A 19 -9.18 -5.49 3.83
CA LEU A 19 -10.50 -5.79 4.39
C LEU A 19 -10.75 -7.30 4.48
N GLU A 20 -10.46 -8.05 3.41
CA GLU A 20 -10.63 -9.51 3.37
C GLU A 20 -9.79 -10.22 4.43
N VAL A 21 -8.48 -9.95 4.49
CA VAL A 21 -7.57 -10.57 5.48
C VAL A 21 -7.95 -10.13 6.91
N GLY A 22 -8.49 -8.93 7.08
CA GLY A 22 -9.00 -8.45 8.36
C GLY A 22 -10.10 -9.34 8.95
N GLN A 23 -10.93 -9.99 8.12
CA GLN A 23 -12.00 -10.88 8.60
C GLN A 23 -11.47 -12.14 9.31
N ASP A 24 -10.24 -12.56 9.01
CA ASP A 24 -9.60 -13.72 9.63
C ASP A 24 -8.90 -13.37 10.96
N LYS A 25 -9.06 -12.14 11.46
CA LYS A 25 -8.39 -11.61 12.65
C LYS A 25 -9.42 -11.23 13.72
N ASP A 26 -9.64 -12.10 14.70
CA ASP A 26 -10.66 -11.93 15.75
C ASP A 26 -10.62 -10.57 16.48
N GLU A 27 -9.44 -9.98 16.62
CA GLU A 27 -9.21 -8.71 17.33
C GLU A 27 -9.41 -7.46 16.44
N LEU A 28 -9.61 -7.63 15.12
CA LEU A 28 -9.73 -6.53 14.17
C LEU A 28 -11.15 -6.44 13.60
N THR A 29 -11.73 -5.25 13.63
CA THR A 29 -13.04 -4.97 13.04
C THR A 29 -12.92 -3.82 12.04
N PRO A 30 -13.11 -4.06 10.73
CA PRO A 30 -13.15 -2.98 9.76
C PRO A 30 -14.44 -2.20 9.92
N VAL A 31 -14.37 -0.90 10.23
CA VAL A 31 -15.54 -0.05 10.48
C VAL A 31 -15.74 1.04 9.44
N ALA A 32 -14.70 1.36 8.66
CA ALA A 32 -14.79 2.33 7.58
C ALA A 32 -13.90 1.95 6.40
N ALA A 33 -14.35 2.27 5.19
CA ALA A 33 -13.56 2.13 3.98
C ALA A 33 -13.93 3.23 2.98
N CYS A 34 -12.96 3.76 2.24
CA CYS A 34 -13.24 4.76 1.22
C CYS A 34 -12.39 4.59 -0.04
N ASP A 35 -12.89 5.12 -1.14
CA ASP A 35 -12.11 5.44 -2.35
C ASP A 35 -12.47 6.84 -2.83
N ARG A 36 -12.04 7.22 -4.04
CA ARG A 36 -12.28 8.56 -4.56
C ARG A 36 -13.76 8.89 -4.79
N ASN A 37 -14.63 7.88 -4.91
CA ASN A 37 -16.04 8.05 -5.28
C ASN A 37 -16.95 8.07 -4.05
N GLY A 38 -16.51 7.50 -2.93
CA GLY A 38 -17.33 7.48 -1.73
C GLY A 38 -16.74 6.80 -0.51
N ILE A 39 -17.60 6.62 0.49
CA ILE A 39 -17.27 6.07 1.81
C ILE A 39 -18.32 5.06 2.24
N ALA A 40 -17.91 4.01 2.96
CA ALA A 40 -18.77 3.09 3.70
C ALA A 40 -18.36 3.13 5.18
N ILE A 41 -19.34 3.28 6.08
CA ILE A 41 -19.14 3.32 7.54
C ILE A 41 -20.16 2.40 8.21
N ASP A 42 -19.68 1.52 9.08
CA ASP A 42 -20.47 0.76 10.04
C ASP A 42 -19.64 0.51 11.31
N HIS A 43 -19.98 1.22 12.39
CA HIS A 43 -19.25 1.14 13.67
C HIS A 43 -19.43 -0.20 14.39
N ASP A 44 -20.44 -1.00 13.99
CA ASP A 44 -20.61 -2.39 14.45
C ASP A 44 -19.83 -3.39 13.57
N GLY A 45 -19.21 -2.93 12.49
CA GLY A 45 -18.39 -3.70 11.55
C GLY A 45 -19.00 -3.77 10.15
N LEU A 46 -18.21 -3.46 9.14
CA LEU A 46 -18.60 -3.52 7.73
C LEU A 46 -18.94 -4.96 7.30
N ASP A 47 -19.98 -5.10 6.48
CA ASP A 47 -20.23 -6.31 5.70
C ASP A 47 -19.23 -6.38 4.54
N VAL A 48 -18.02 -6.85 4.84
CA VAL A 48 -16.90 -6.91 3.88
C VAL A 48 -17.21 -7.86 2.72
N GLU A 49 -17.93 -8.95 2.94
CA GLU A 49 -18.31 -9.87 1.85
C GLU A 49 -19.17 -9.15 0.81
N GLU A 50 -20.18 -8.39 1.26
CA GLU A 50 -21.01 -7.61 0.36
C GLU A 50 -20.24 -6.47 -0.33
N LEU A 51 -19.38 -5.76 0.41
CA LEU A 51 -18.57 -4.67 -0.13
C LEU A 51 -17.64 -5.19 -1.23
N LEU A 52 -16.96 -6.33 -1.00
CA LEU A 52 -16.09 -6.95 -1.98
C LEU A 52 -16.86 -7.46 -3.20
N ALA A 53 -18.03 -8.07 -3.01
CA ALA A 53 -18.85 -8.54 -4.13
C ALA A 53 -19.36 -7.36 -4.99
N ALA A 54 -19.75 -6.25 -4.36
CA ALA A 54 -20.27 -5.07 -5.07
C ALA A 54 -19.18 -4.32 -5.85
N THR A 55 -17.95 -4.35 -5.36
CA THR A 55 -16.80 -3.64 -5.95
C THR A 55 -15.99 -4.50 -6.94
N GLU A 56 -16.30 -5.79 -7.08
CA GLU A 56 -15.60 -6.70 -8.01
C GLU A 56 -15.68 -6.22 -9.47
N GLY A 57 -14.51 -6.03 -10.11
CA GLY A 57 -14.42 -5.51 -11.47
C GLY A 57 -14.78 -4.03 -11.65
N ASN A 58 -15.21 -3.33 -10.60
CA ASN A 58 -15.56 -1.91 -10.57
C ASN A 58 -14.59 -1.13 -9.69
N VAL A 59 -13.28 -1.32 -9.88
CA VAL A 59 -12.27 -0.65 -9.05
C VAL A 59 -12.08 0.78 -9.56
N ALA A 60 -12.26 1.77 -8.67
CA ALA A 60 -11.92 3.16 -8.95
C ALA A 60 -10.40 3.39 -8.86
N SER A 61 -9.60 2.66 -9.64
CA SER A 61 -8.13 2.75 -9.66
C SER A 61 -7.61 3.33 -10.99
N GLY A 62 -6.85 4.42 -10.92
CA GLY A 62 -6.20 5.12 -12.05
C GLY A 62 -6.87 6.45 -12.45
N PRO A 63 -6.12 7.48 -12.85
CA PRO A 63 -6.72 8.71 -13.39
C PRO A 63 -7.63 8.35 -14.57
N THR A 64 -8.81 8.96 -14.65
CA THR A 64 -9.61 8.88 -15.89
C THR A 64 -8.89 9.70 -16.96
N ASP A 65 -9.07 9.36 -18.25
CA ASP A 65 -8.48 10.12 -19.36
C ASP A 65 -8.82 11.64 -19.33
N ASP A 66 -9.83 12.02 -18.54
CA ASP A 66 -10.29 13.39 -18.33
C ASP A 66 -9.64 14.13 -17.13
N GLU A 67 -8.86 13.46 -16.26
CA GLU A 67 -8.29 14.03 -15.02
C GLU A 67 -6.90 14.67 -15.18
N ILE A 68 -6.44 14.93 -16.42
CA ILE A 68 -5.24 15.78 -16.68
C ILE A 68 -5.60 17.28 -16.66
N GLU A 69 -6.68 17.68 -15.95
CA GLU A 69 -6.98 19.10 -15.73
C GLU A 69 -6.57 19.55 -14.33
N ILE A 70 -5.52 20.38 -14.35
CA ILE A 70 -4.99 21.16 -13.23
C ILE A 70 -6.13 21.91 -12.53
N ASP A 71 -6.28 21.68 -11.22
CA ASP A 71 -7.17 22.45 -10.35
C ASP A 71 -6.87 23.96 -10.48
N GLY A 72 -7.84 24.68 -11.03
CA GLY A 72 -7.64 26.03 -11.55
C GLY A 72 -8.91 26.75 -11.98
N GLY A 73 -10.02 26.62 -11.24
CA GLY A 73 -11.06 27.65 -11.16
C GLY A 73 -12.15 27.76 -12.26
N THR A 74 -13.39 27.76 -11.78
CA THR A 74 -14.62 28.34 -12.37
C THR A 74 -15.21 27.76 -13.68
N SER A 75 -16.29 27.00 -13.49
CA SER A 75 -17.51 26.81 -14.30
C SER A 75 -17.56 27.22 -15.79
N ALA A 76 -17.99 26.29 -16.66
CA ALA A 76 -19.13 26.47 -17.60
C ALA A 76 -19.49 25.19 -18.40
N ASP A 77 -20.74 24.77 -18.24
CA ASP A 77 -21.73 24.27 -19.23
C ASP A 77 -21.28 23.58 -20.53
N GLY A 78 -21.82 22.39 -20.81
CA GLY A 78 -21.70 21.73 -22.12
C GLY A 78 -22.36 20.36 -22.21
N GLY A 79 -23.67 20.33 -22.48
CA GLY A 79 -24.40 19.08 -22.73
C GLY A 79 -23.99 18.35 -24.01
N GLY A 80 -24.03 17.02 -23.96
CA GLY A 80 -23.86 16.14 -25.11
C GLY A 80 -24.52 14.79 -24.87
N ALA A 81 -25.64 14.55 -25.55
CA ALA A 81 -26.33 13.27 -25.57
C ALA A 81 -25.65 12.28 -26.53
N SER A 82 -25.58 11.00 -26.15
CA SER A 82 -25.52 9.91 -27.13
C SER A 82 -26.26 8.67 -26.65
N THR A 83 -26.90 8.03 -27.61
CA THR A 83 -28.01 7.09 -27.56
C THR A 83 -27.58 5.63 -27.74
N ASP A 84 -28.25 4.74 -27.00
CA ASP A 84 -28.81 3.40 -27.30
C ASP A 84 -28.12 2.35 -28.21
N ASP A 85 -28.45 1.09 -27.81
CA ASP A 85 -28.48 -0.22 -28.51
C ASP A 85 -27.22 -1.12 -28.44
N ALA A 86 -27.27 -2.43 -28.18
CA ALA A 86 -28.34 -3.35 -27.78
C ALA A 86 -27.76 -4.73 -27.34
N ALA A 87 -28.47 -5.36 -26.39
CA ALA A 87 -28.65 -6.77 -26.04
C ALA A 87 -27.69 -7.90 -26.56
N GLY A 88 -27.17 -8.67 -25.60
CA GLY A 88 -26.72 -10.06 -25.77
C GLY A 88 -26.19 -10.66 -24.46
N GLY A 89 -26.99 -11.48 -23.79
CA GLY A 89 -26.72 -11.95 -22.42
C GLY A 89 -25.62 -13.00 -22.27
N THR A 90 -24.73 -12.71 -21.32
CA THR A 90 -24.05 -13.63 -20.39
C THR A 90 -23.87 -12.84 -19.10
N THR A 91 -24.20 -13.41 -17.93
CA THR A 91 -23.98 -12.79 -16.62
C THR A 91 -22.49 -12.68 -16.34
N GLY A 92 -21.86 -11.65 -16.90
CA GLY A 92 -20.59 -11.09 -16.45
C GLY A 92 -20.89 -9.68 -15.99
N GLY A 93 -20.45 -9.31 -14.79
CA GLY A 93 -20.60 -7.95 -14.27
C GLY A 93 -20.11 -6.96 -15.32
N VAL A 94 -20.99 -6.07 -15.76
CA VAL A 94 -20.61 -4.97 -16.66
C VAL A 94 -19.74 -4.05 -15.82
N LYS A 95 -18.43 -4.06 -16.08
CA LYS A 95 -17.47 -3.16 -15.45
C LYS A 95 -17.90 -1.72 -15.72
N GLN A 96 -18.28 -0.99 -14.67
CA GLN A 96 -18.61 0.42 -14.76
C GLN A 96 -17.38 1.23 -14.36
N SER A 97 -16.93 2.11 -15.25
CA SER A 97 -16.13 3.28 -14.90
C SER A 97 -17.08 4.48 -14.83
N GLY A 98 -16.98 5.30 -13.77
CA GLY A 98 -17.84 6.47 -13.52
C GLY A 98 -18.40 6.52 -12.09
N ASP A 99 -19.29 7.48 -11.82
CA ASP A 99 -19.85 7.83 -10.49
C ASP A 99 -20.53 6.68 -9.71
N GLY A 100 -20.71 5.50 -10.33
CA GLY A 100 -21.27 4.30 -9.71
C GLY A 100 -20.25 3.18 -9.45
N ALA A 101 -18.96 3.41 -9.71
CA ALA A 101 -17.87 2.45 -9.51
C ALA A 101 -17.24 2.59 -8.11
N GLY A 102 -16.58 1.55 -7.61
CA GLY A 102 -15.93 1.58 -6.30
C GLY A 102 -16.90 1.42 -5.14
N ILE A 103 -16.57 1.99 -3.98
CA ILE A 103 -17.30 1.85 -2.71
C ILE A 103 -18.80 2.13 -2.85
N VAL A 104 -19.18 3.10 -3.68
CA VAL A 104 -20.57 3.49 -3.93
C VAL A 104 -21.42 2.42 -4.63
N ALA A 105 -20.79 1.38 -5.19
CA ALA A 105 -21.49 0.21 -5.71
C ALA A 105 -22.06 -0.68 -4.59
N SER A 106 -21.46 -0.64 -3.38
CA SER A 106 -21.95 -1.36 -2.20
C SER A 106 -23.20 -0.69 -1.65
N ARG A 107 -24.11 -1.49 -1.08
CA ARG A 107 -25.29 -0.98 -0.34
C ARG A 107 -24.91 -0.17 0.90
N GLN A 108 -23.66 -0.29 1.37
CA GLN A 108 -23.08 0.44 2.50
C GLN A 108 -22.42 1.75 2.05
N GLY A 109 -22.18 1.91 0.74
CA GLY A 109 -21.50 3.05 0.17
C GLY A 109 -22.39 4.29 0.07
N THR A 110 -21.83 5.43 0.43
CA THR A 110 -22.41 6.76 0.23
C THR A 110 -21.47 7.57 -0.66
N PRO A 111 -21.96 8.16 -1.77
CA PRO A 111 -21.14 9.01 -2.61
C PRO A 111 -20.74 10.29 -1.89
N THR A 112 -19.49 10.71 -2.05
CA THR A 112 -18.95 11.95 -1.47
C THR A 112 -17.77 12.43 -2.30
N GLU A 113 -17.58 13.75 -2.34
CA GLU A 113 -16.41 14.40 -2.96
C GLU A 113 -15.25 14.52 -1.97
N THR A 114 -15.48 14.25 -0.67
CA THR A 114 -14.48 14.40 0.41
C THR A 114 -14.32 13.11 1.23
N PRO A 115 -14.09 11.95 0.61
CA PRO A 115 -14.11 10.65 1.28
C PRO A 115 -13.13 10.52 2.45
N ILE A 116 -11.92 11.10 2.33
CA ILE A 116 -10.94 11.07 3.42
C ILE A 116 -11.38 11.98 4.59
N ASP A 117 -11.95 13.15 4.33
CA ASP A 117 -12.46 14.02 5.40
C ASP A 117 -13.64 13.38 6.11
N ASP A 118 -14.47 12.63 5.39
CA ASP A 118 -15.60 11.92 5.97
C ASP A 118 -15.14 10.77 6.88
N VAL A 119 -14.03 10.07 6.57
CA VAL A 119 -13.41 9.12 7.51
C VAL A 119 -12.83 9.84 8.73
N ILE A 120 -12.17 10.98 8.53
CA ILE A 120 -11.63 11.81 9.62
C ILE A 120 -12.76 12.29 10.55
N ALA A 121 -13.93 12.64 10.01
CA ALA A 121 -15.08 13.07 10.80
C ALA A 121 -15.62 11.98 11.75
N GLU A 122 -15.33 10.72 11.48
CA GLU A 122 -15.73 9.56 12.28
C GLU A 122 -14.56 9.01 13.15
N SER A 123 -13.44 9.72 13.24
CA SER A 123 -12.19 9.20 13.80
C SER A 123 -12.24 8.87 15.28
N ASP A 124 -13.17 9.44 16.04
CA ASP A 124 -13.41 9.12 17.46
C ASP A 124 -13.72 7.62 17.68
N GLU A 125 -14.25 6.95 16.65
CA GLU A 125 -14.64 5.55 16.70
C GLU A 125 -13.65 4.62 15.96
N ILE A 126 -12.47 5.13 15.58
CA ILE A 126 -11.46 4.39 14.80
C ILE A 126 -10.14 4.37 15.58
N ASP A 127 -9.62 3.18 15.90
CA ASP A 127 -8.33 3.02 16.59
C ASP A 127 -7.13 3.12 15.62
N ALA A 128 -7.33 2.74 14.36
CA ALA A 128 -6.28 2.66 13.36
C ALA A 128 -6.78 2.91 11.93
N VAL A 129 -5.93 3.49 11.09
CA VAL A 129 -6.21 3.70 9.66
C VAL A 129 -5.10 3.09 8.83
N VAL A 130 -5.45 2.19 7.91
CA VAL A 130 -4.54 1.64 6.90
C VAL A 130 -4.66 2.48 5.62
N LEU A 131 -3.54 3.09 5.23
CA LEU A 131 -3.39 3.92 4.04
C LEU A 131 -3.00 3.04 2.86
N ALA A 132 -4.00 2.42 2.22
CA ALA A 132 -3.85 1.62 1.00
C ALA A 132 -4.03 2.48 -0.28
N LEU A 133 -3.50 3.70 -0.24
CA LEU A 133 -3.61 4.69 -1.29
C LEU A 133 -2.36 4.64 -2.19
N PRO A 134 -2.49 4.77 -3.52
CA PRO A 134 -1.32 4.95 -4.37
C PRO A 134 -0.67 6.30 -4.08
N ASN A 135 0.66 6.35 -4.03
CA ASN A 135 1.40 7.59 -3.74
C ASN A 135 2.04 8.17 -5.00
N LEU A 136 1.19 8.47 -5.99
CA LEU A 136 1.60 9.06 -7.28
C LEU A 136 2.10 10.51 -7.13
N GLU A 137 1.65 11.20 -6.07
CA GLU A 137 2.24 12.45 -5.59
C GLU A 137 3.02 12.15 -4.32
N HIS A 138 4.32 12.45 -4.31
CA HIS A 138 5.23 12.03 -3.23
C HIS A 138 4.82 12.52 -1.83
N ASP A 139 4.01 13.58 -1.73
CA ASP A 139 3.54 14.15 -0.46
C ASP A 139 2.08 13.81 -0.11
N PHE A 140 1.39 12.97 -0.89
CA PHE A 140 -0.03 12.67 -0.63
C PHE A 140 -0.25 11.99 0.73
N ILE A 141 0.48 10.92 1.04
CA ILE A 141 0.40 10.25 2.35
C ILE A 141 0.79 11.18 3.51
N PRO A 142 1.93 11.91 3.47
CA PRO A 142 2.24 12.91 4.49
C PRO A 142 1.14 13.95 4.72
N ARG A 143 0.51 14.46 3.64
CA ARG A 143 -0.62 15.42 3.75
C ARG A 143 -1.87 14.78 4.37
N VAL A 144 -2.15 13.51 4.07
CA VAL A 144 -3.25 12.78 4.73
C VAL A 144 -2.97 12.66 6.22
N ALA A 145 -1.75 12.31 6.63
CA ALA A 145 -1.37 12.26 8.04
C ALA A 145 -1.53 13.61 8.76
N GLU A 146 -1.17 14.71 8.10
CA GLU A 146 -1.40 16.07 8.62
C GLU A 146 -2.89 16.40 8.78
N ARG A 147 -3.77 15.91 7.89
CA ARG A 147 -5.22 16.12 8.01
C ARG A 147 -5.79 15.42 9.23
N PHE A 148 -5.35 14.19 9.52
CA PHE A 148 -5.70 13.49 10.75
C PHE A 148 -5.20 14.26 11.98
N ALA A 149 -3.93 14.68 11.99
CA ALA A 149 -3.36 15.45 13.09
C ALA A 149 -4.10 16.78 13.33
N ALA A 150 -4.48 17.49 12.25
CA ALA A 150 -5.23 18.74 12.33
C ALA A 150 -6.68 18.57 12.82
N ALA A 151 -7.21 17.34 12.77
CA ALA A 151 -8.53 16.98 13.27
C ALA A 151 -8.48 16.40 14.70
N ASP A 152 -7.35 16.56 15.40
CA ASP A 152 -7.13 16.04 16.76
C ASP A 152 -7.31 14.51 16.88
N TYR A 153 -7.04 13.77 15.79
CA TYR A 153 -7.06 12.31 15.82
C TYR A 153 -5.92 11.76 16.69
N GLU A 154 -6.28 11.03 17.75
CA GLU A 154 -5.36 10.25 18.57
C GLU A 154 -5.50 8.76 18.23
N GLY A 155 -4.51 8.18 17.57
CA GLY A 155 -4.58 6.78 17.15
C GLY A 155 -3.45 6.36 16.24
N VAL A 156 -3.70 5.33 15.43
CA VAL A 156 -2.67 4.73 14.56
C VAL A 156 -2.90 5.05 13.10
N LEU A 157 -1.83 5.34 12.37
CA LEU A 157 -1.80 5.38 10.91
C LEU A 157 -0.76 4.37 10.42
N VAL A 158 -1.08 3.56 9.42
CA VAL A 158 -0.17 2.58 8.82
C VAL A 158 -0.20 2.71 7.31
N ASP A 159 0.95 2.92 6.68
CA ASP A 159 1.06 2.86 5.22
C ASP A 159 1.80 1.60 4.76
N VAL A 160 1.69 1.29 3.47
CA VAL A 160 2.39 0.19 2.79
C VAL A 160 3.27 0.72 1.65
N LEU A 161 3.84 1.91 1.83
CA LEU A 161 4.60 2.62 0.79
C LEU A 161 5.94 1.95 0.46
N LYS A 162 6.35 2.11 -0.80
CA LYS A 162 7.64 1.58 -1.30
C LYS A 162 8.82 2.56 -1.22
N ARG A 163 8.59 3.86 -1.39
CA ARG A 163 9.65 4.83 -1.75
C ARG A 163 10.33 5.52 -0.57
N SER A 164 11.67 5.56 -0.59
CA SER A 164 12.53 6.14 0.46
C SER A 164 12.23 7.61 0.73
N ARG A 165 11.98 8.40 -0.33
CA ARG A 165 11.72 9.84 -0.21
C ARG A 165 10.54 10.18 0.72
N VAL A 166 9.52 9.33 0.78
CA VAL A 166 8.32 9.61 1.58
C VAL A 166 8.59 9.44 3.07
N ILE A 167 9.50 8.54 3.44
CA ILE A 167 9.92 8.32 4.84
C ILE A 167 10.51 9.59 5.42
N GLY A 168 11.41 10.26 4.69
CA GLY A 168 11.98 11.54 5.13
C GLY A 168 10.93 12.64 5.32
N MET A 169 9.89 12.69 4.47
CA MET A 169 8.80 13.65 4.64
C MET A 169 7.93 13.38 5.87
N LEU A 170 7.80 12.12 6.29
CA LEU A 170 7.12 11.75 7.53
C LEU A 170 7.97 12.07 8.76
N ASP A 171 9.29 11.86 8.68
CA ASP A 171 10.22 12.21 9.75
C ASP A 171 10.22 13.73 10.04
N ASP A 172 10.14 14.56 8.99
CA ASP A 172 9.97 16.02 9.13
C ASP A 172 8.69 16.42 9.88
N ARG A 173 7.69 15.53 9.97
CA ARG A 173 6.40 15.72 10.64
C ARG A 173 6.29 15.01 11.97
N ALA A 174 7.35 14.33 12.43
CA ALA A 174 7.31 13.51 13.63
C ALA A 174 6.84 14.28 14.86
N GLU A 175 7.28 15.51 15.07
CA GLU A 175 6.83 16.35 16.20
C GLU A 175 5.31 16.60 16.14
N THR A 176 4.77 16.98 14.98
CA THR A 176 3.33 17.19 14.78
C THR A 176 2.52 15.92 15.08
N LEU A 177 3.01 14.76 14.64
CA LEU A 177 2.35 13.48 14.88
C LEU A 177 2.40 13.09 16.36
N VAL A 178 3.52 13.32 17.04
CA VAL A 178 3.64 13.10 18.49
C VAL A 178 2.69 14.01 19.27
N ASP A 179 2.62 15.30 18.92
CA ASP A 179 1.76 16.28 19.59
C ASP A 179 0.27 15.95 19.41
N ALA A 180 -0.11 15.35 18.29
CA ALA A 180 -1.47 14.86 18.03
C ALA A 180 -1.79 13.50 18.69
N GLY A 181 -0.81 12.81 19.29
CA GLY A 181 -1.00 11.47 19.84
C GLY A 181 -1.08 10.38 18.77
N ILE A 182 -0.46 10.59 17.60
CA ILE A 182 -0.45 9.66 16.48
C ILE A 182 0.79 8.76 16.55
N THR A 183 0.55 7.45 16.42
CA THR A 183 1.59 6.45 16.16
C THR A 183 1.52 6.05 14.69
N PHE A 184 2.49 6.49 13.89
CA PHE A 184 2.57 6.21 12.47
C PHE A 184 3.52 5.04 12.19
N VAL A 185 3.11 4.05 11.40
CA VAL A 185 4.01 3.00 10.88
C VAL A 185 4.15 3.14 9.36
N CYS A 186 5.35 3.47 8.92
CA CYS A 186 5.69 3.64 7.51
C CYS A 186 6.27 2.35 6.91
N GLY A 187 5.97 2.09 5.64
CA GLY A 187 6.49 0.95 4.90
C GLY A 187 6.11 -0.40 5.50
N ALA A 188 4.86 -0.60 5.90
CA ALA A 188 4.41 -1.79 6.64
C ALA A 188 3.96 -2.98 5.75
N GLY A 189 4.40 -3.03 4.50
CA GLY A 189 3.99 -4.04 3.51
C GLY A 189 4.89 -5.29 3.49
N ALA A 190 5.28 -5.71 2.29
CA ALA A 190 6.19 -6.85 2.09
C ALA A 190 7.66 -6.38 2.12
N THR A 191 8.00 -5.49 1.20
CA THR A 191 9.22 -4.69 1.14
C THR A 191 8.76 -3.28 0.77
N PRO A 192 9.09 -2.25 1.57
CA PRO A 192 9.47 -2.41 2.96
C PRO A 192 8.34 -3.06 3.76
N GLY A 193 8.68 -3.60 4.93
CA GLY A 193 7.74 -4.24 5.84
C GLY A 193 8.27 -5.56 6.35
N PHE A 194 7.69 -6.64 5.87
CA PHE A 194 8.05 -7.98 6.30
C PHE A 194 9.54 -8.31 6.12
N LEU A 195 10.10 -8.01 4.94
CA LEU A 195 11.48 -8.30 4.62
C LEU A 195 12.46 -7.36 5.34
N THR A 196 12.09 -6.09 5.52
CA THR A 196 12.89 -5.14 6.32
C THR A 196 12.97 -5.59 7.78
N GLY A 197 11.85 -5.99 8.38
CA GLY A 197 11.83 -6.54 9.74
C GLY A 197 12.61 -7.85 9.86
N ALA A 198 12.52 -8.73 8.85
CA ALA A 198 13.33 -9.94 8.80
C ALA A 198 14.83 -9.65 8.69
N ALA A 199 15.22 -8.63 7.90
CA ALA A 199 16.60 -8.18 7.81
C ALA A 199 17.12 -7.66 9.16
N ALA A 200 16.31 -6.86 9.86
CA ALA A 200 16.64 -6.35 11.19
C ALA A 200 16.88 -7.47 12.22
N LEU A 201 16.09 -8.54 12.15
CA LEU A 201 16.30 -9.74 12.98
C LEU A 201 17.57 -10.51 12.57
N ALA A 202 17.78 -10.70 11.27
CA ALA A 202 18.93 -11.43 10.73
C ALA A 202 20.26 -10.72 11.01
N ALA A 203 20.26 -9.39 11.08
CA ALA A 203 21.42 -8.55 11.36
C ALA A 203 22.03 -8.80 12.75
N GLN A 204 21.25 -9.26 13.73
CA GLN A 204 21.68 -9.43 15.13
C GLN A 204 22.81 -10.47 15.33
N SER A 205 23.15 -11.25 14.31
CA SER A 205 24.27 -12.19 14.34
C SER A 205 25.63 -11.55 14.02
N PHE A 206 25.63 -10.32 13.50
CA PHE A 206 26.81 -9.65 12.95
C PHE A 206 27.22 -8.47 13.84
N VAL A 207 28.53 -8.23 13.92
CA VAL A 207 29.09 -7.02 14.53
C VAL A 207 29.14 -5.85 13.54
N GLU A 208 29.03 -6.15 12.24
CA GLU A 208 29.03 -5.24 11.11
C GLU A 208 28.21 -5.91 10.00
N VAL A 209 27.14 -5.28 9.56
CA VAL A 209 26.42 -5.66 8.34
C VAL A 209 27.16 -5.02 7.17
N GLU A 210 27.42 -5.81 6.13
CA GLU A 210 28.17 -5.38 4.94
C GLU A 210 27.26 -5.20 3.73
N ASP A 211 26.10 -5.87 3.68
CA ASP A 211 25.21 -5.89 2.52
C ASP A 211 23.84 -6.48 2.90
N VAL A 212 22.77 -5.87 2.40
CA VAL A 212 21.39 -6.37 2.47
C VAL A 212 20.81 -6.42 1.05
N GLU A 213 20.57 -7.63 0.54
CA GLU A 213 20.01 -7.88 -0.79
C GLU A 213 18.56 -8.36 -0.65
N ILE A 214 17.62 -7.57 -1.15
CA ILE A 214 16.20 -7.95 -1.28
C ILE A 214 15.93 -8.29 -2.75
N TRP A 215 15.42 -9.49 -2.99
CA TRP A 215 15.03 -9.96 -4.31
C TRP A 215 13.60 -10.48 -4.29
N TRP A 216 12.66 -9.77 -4.90
CA TRP A 216 11.23 -10.13 -4.88
C TRP A 216 10.76 -10.79 -6.17
N GLY A 217 9.66 -11.53 -6.07
CA GLY A 217 9.00 -12.17 -7.20
C GLY A 217 7.50 -12.06 -7.08
N VAL A 218 6.86 -11.52 -8.11
CA VAL A 218 5.41 -11.30 -8.15
C VAL A 218 4.84 -11.90 -9.43
N GLY A 219 3.89 -12.82 -9.27
CA GLY A 219 2.94 -13.21 -10.31
C GLY A 219 1.58 -12.58 -9.99
N LEU A 220 0.91 -12.01 -11.00
CA LEU A 220 -0.37 -11.32 -10.82
C LEU A 220 -1.56 -12.29 -10.90
N LYS A 221 -2.01 -12.78 -9.75
CA LYS A 221 -3.16 -13.70 -9.65
C LYS A 221 -4.47 -13.12 -10.19
N SER A 222 -4.71 -11.83 -10.00
CA SER A 222 -5.87 -11.13 -10.55
C SER A 222 -5.64 -10.56 -11.95
N GLY A 223 -4.51 -10.87 -12.58
CA GLY A 223 -4.14 -10.37 -13.90
C GLY A 223 -3.68 -8.91 -13.90
N TYR A 224 -3.25 -8.43 -15.06
CA TYR A 224 -2.75 -7.07 -15.28
C TYR A 224 -3.83 -6.01 -15.02
N GLU A 225 -5.06 -6.24 -15.47
CA GLU A 225 -6.13 -5.23 -15.46
C GLU A 225 -6.44 -4.72 -14.05
N ASP A 226 -6.50 -5.63 -13.07
CA ASP A 226 -6.80 -5.29 -11.67
C ASP A 226 -5.60 -4.69 -10.93
N ASN A 227 -4.41 -4.71 -11.55
CA ASN A 227 -3.15 -4.25 -10.97
C ASN A 227 -2.49 -3.11 -11.75
N ARG A 228 -3.18 -2.50 -12.73
CA ARG A 228 -2.63 -1.44 -13.61
C ARG A 228 -1.93 -0.30 -12.84
N GLY A 229 -2.46 0.11 -11.69
CA GLY A 229 -1.84 1.13 -10.84
C GLY A 229 -0.48 0.70 -10.32
N THR A 230 -0.40 -0.51 -9.75
CA THR A 230 0.84 -1.10 -9.23
C THR A 230 1.85 -1.34 -10.34
N VAL A 231 1.41 -1.88 -11.49
CA VAL A 231 2.30 -2.15 -12.64
C VAL A 231 2.87 -0.85 -13.20
N ARG A 232 2.06 0.21 -13.30
CA ARG A 232 2.55 1.54 -13.72
C ARG A 232 3.56 2.11 -12.71
N GLU A 233 3.34 1.92 -11.41
CA GLU A 233 4.31 2.33 -10.38
C GLU A 233 5.63 1.57 -10.53
N ASP A 234 5.59 0.26 -10.77
CA ASP A 234 6.79 -0.56 -10.96
C ASP A 234 7.56 -0.16 -12.24
N ILE A 235 6.87 0.15 -13.35
CA ILE A 235 7.49 0.62 -14.60
C ILE A 235 8.39 1.85 -14.39
N ALA A 236 8.07 2.72 -13.42
CA ALA A 236 8.90 3.88 -13.09
C ALA A 236 10.33 3.51 -12.61
N HIS A 237 10.58 2.22 -12.32
CA HIS A 237 11.89 1.70 -11.92
C HIS A 237 12.62 0.94 -13.05
N LEU A 238 12.06 0.87 -14.26
CA LEU A 238 12.76 0.30 -15.40
C LEU A 238 13.83 1.26 -15.95
N ASP A 239 14.88 0.69 -16.53
CA ASP A 239 15.92 1.45 -17.22
C ASP A 239 15.31 2.38 -18.29
N GLY A 240 15.49 3.69 -18.10
CA GLY A 240 14.98 4.71 -19.02
C GLY A 240 13.58 5.25 -18.71
N TYR A 241 12.99 4.83 -17.59
CA TYR A 241 11.73 5.34 -17.06
C TYR A 241 11.92 6.01 -15.69
N ASP A 242 10.94 6.81 -15.32
CA ASP A 242 10.80 7.49 -14.03
C ASP A 242 9.30 7.71 -13.74
N VAL A 243 8.99 8.37 -12.62
CA VAL A 243 7.60 8.60 -12.20
C VAL A 243 6.82 9.44 -13.20
N GLU A 244 7.47 10.47 -13.77
CA GLU A 244 6.82 11.39 -14.69
C GLU A 244 6.48 10.68 -16.00
N THR A 245 7.46 9.98 -16.58
CA THR A 245 7.27 9.19 -17.80
C THR A 245 6.25 8.08 -17.62
N ALA A 246 6.34 7.28 -16.54
CA ALA A 246 5.38 6.20 -16.28
C ALA A 246 3.94 6.73 -16.10
N ARG A 247 3.78 7.90 -15.47
CA ARG A 247 2.48 8.57 -15.31
C ARG A 247 1.90 9.04 -16.63
N GLU A 248 2.73 9.53 -17.55
CA GLU A 248 2.31 10.03 -18.86
C GLU A 248 2.00 8.92 -19.87
N MET A 249 2.43 7.67 -19.62
CA MET A 249 2.15 6.54 -20.51
C MET A 249 0.66 6.21 -20.60
N SER A 250 0.17 6.17 -21.84
CA SER A 250 -1.15 5.64 -22.19
C SER A 250 -1.22 4.12 -21.95
N GLU A 251 -2.44 3.58 -21.86
CA GLU A 251 -2.63 2.13 -21.68
C GLU A 251 -1.98 1.31 -22.81
N ALA A 252 -2.07 1.81 -24.05
CA ALA A 252 -1.48 1.15 -25.22
C ALA A 252 0.06 1.14 -25.18
N GLU A 253 0.68 2.18 -24.62
CA GLU A 253 2.15 2.23 -24.46
C GLU A 253 2.61 1.26 -23.38
N ILE A 254 1.85 1.13 -22.28
CA ILE A 254 2.15 0.15 -21.23
C ILE A 254 1.99 -1.28 -21.76
N GLU A 255 0.91 -1.56 -22.49
CA GLU A 255 0.70 -2.87 -23.10
C GLU A 255 1.81 -3.22 -24.11
N ALA A 256 2.24 -2.28 -24.93
CA ALA A 256 3.36 -2.49 -25.85
C ALA A 256 4.68 -2.77 -25.11
N LEU A 257 4.96 -2.04 -24.02
CA LEU A 257 6.13 -2.29 -23.18
C LEU A 257 6.08 -3.69 -22.56
N ILE A 258 4.93 -4.09 -22.02
CA ILE A 258 4.71 -5.42 -21.45
C ILE A 258 4.95 -6.49 -22.52
N ASP A 259 4.43 -6.29 -23.73
CA ASP A 259 4.60 -7.23 -24.85
C ASP A 259 6.06 -7.34 -25.31
N ASP A 260 6.79 -6.23 -25.38
CA ASP A 260 8.22 -6.19 -25.73
C ASP A 260 9.09 -6.96 -24.72
N HIS A 261 8.60 -7.11 -23.48
CA HIS A 261 9.23 -7.85 -22.40
C HIS A 261 8.62 -9.25 -22.18
N ASP A 262 7.83 -9.76 -23.13
CA ASP A 262 7.13 -11.05 -23.02
C ASP A 262 6.24 -11.20 -21.77
N GLY A 263 5.83 -10.09 -21.16
CA GLY A 263 5.06 -10.06 -19.92
C GLY A 263 5.88 -10.14 -18.63
N VAL A 264 7.22 -10.18 -18.73
CA VAL A 264 8.11 -10.34 -17.58
C VAL A 264 9.03 -9.12 -17.45
N LEU A 265 8.80 -8.32 -16.42
CA LEU A 265 9.59 -7.14 -16.11
C LEU A 265 10.60 -7.49 -15.01
N GLU A 266 11.88 -7.21 -15.26
CA GLU A 266 12.96 -7.40 -14.29
C GLU A 266 13.47 -6.03 -13.85
N PHE A 267 13.64 -5.87 -12.54
CA PHE A 267 14.05 -4.62 -11.91
C PHE A 267 15.34 -4.84 -11.13
N GLN A 268 16.24 -3.88 -11.25
CA GLN A 268 17.54 -3.86 -10.60
C GLN A 268 17.67 -2.51 -9.88
N ASP A 269 18.23 -2.54 -8.68
CA ASP A 269 18.60 -1.33 -7.92
C ASP A 269 17.47 -0.28 -7.81
N MET A 270 16.28 -0.76 -7.39
CA MET A 270 15.09 0.07 -7.24
C MET A 270 15.23 1.02 -6.04
N GLU A 271 14.78 2.27 -6.19
CA GLU A 271 14.51 3.13 -5.04
C GLU A 271 13.48 2.44 -4.12
N HIS A 272 13.91 2.11 -2.90
CA HIS A 272 13.09 1.36 -1.96
C HIS A 272 13.41 1.74 -0.52
N ALA A 273 12.39 2.13 0.26
CA ALA A 273 12.53 2.64 1.62
C ALA A 273 13.15 1.67 2.63
N ASP A 274 13.36 0.41 2.26
CA ASP A 274 14.14 -0.55 3.05
C ASP A 274 15.51 0.02 3.42
N ASP A 275 16.15 0.78 2.53
CA ASP A 275 17.44 1.43 2.73
C ASP A 275 17.44 2.38 3.95
N VAL A 276 16.59 3.41 3.90
CA VAL A 276 16.45 4.45 4.92
C VAL A 276 15.89 3.85 6.22
N LEU A 277 15.00 2.87 6.13
CA LEU A 277 14.43 2.23 7.33
C LEU A 277 15.45 1.37 8.08
N LEU A 278 16.35 0.67 7.38
CA LEU A 278 17.44 -0.08 8.01
C LEU A 278 18.54 0.85 8.54
N GLU A 279 18.88 1.91 7.79
CA GLU A 279 19.83 2.94 8.23
C GLU A 279 19.34 3.67 9.48
N ARG A 280 18.08 4.12 9.48
CA ARG A 280 17.46 4.77 10.64
C ARG A 280 17.47 3.90 11.89
N ALA A 281 17.32 2.58 11.72
CA ALA A 281 17.41 1.61 12.81
C ALA A 281 18.86 1.29 13.25
N GLY A 282 19.87 1.86 12.59
CA GLY A 282 21.29 1.70 12.90
C GLY A 282 21.85 0.32 12.51
N ILE A 283 21.30 -0.31 11.46
CA ILE A 283 21.66 -1.66 11.03
C ILE A 283 22.83 -1.65 10.03
N CYS A 284 22.73 -0.84 8.98
CA CYS A 284 23.74 -0.65 7.93
C CYS A 284 23.56 0.74 7.28
N ASP A 285 24.51 1.16 6.44
CA ASP A 285 24.35 2.38 5.65
C ASP A 285 23.31 2.12 4.53
N ALA A 286 22.58 3.15 4.10
CA ALA A 286 21.56 3.02 3.05
C ALA A 286 22.16 2.48 1.72
N ASP A 287 23.40 2.87 1.41
CA ASP A 287 24.14 2.44 0.21
C ASP A 287 24.47 0.93 0.20
N ASP A 288 24.35 0.24 1.35
CA ASP A 288 24.57 -1.21 1.48
C ASP A 288 23.27 -2.02 1.28
N VAL A 289 22.15 -1.36 0.97
CA VAL A 289 20.85 -2.00 0.76
C VAL A 289 20.51 -1.96 -0.73
N THR A 290 20.25 -3.12 -1.32
CA THR A 290 19.84 -3.25 -2.71
C THR A 290 18.50 -3.97 -2.82
N VAL A 291 17.60 -3.43 -3.64
CA VAL A 291 16.28 -4.03 -3.89
C VAL A 291 16.08 -4.23 -5.38
N GLY A 292 15.70 -5.45 -5.77
CA GLY A 292 15.33 -5.78 -7.14
C GLY A 292 14.30 -6.91 -7.16
N GLY A 293 13.86 -7.30 -8.36
CA GLY A 293 12.92 -8.39 -8.48
C GLY A 293 12.37 -8.62 -9.88
N VAL A 294 11.41 -9.54 -9.95
CA VAL A 294 10.78 -9.96 -11.21
C VAL A 294 9.26 -9.95 -11.07
N LEU A 295 8.60 -9.22 -11.97
CA LEU A 295 7.14 -9.17 -12.11
C LEU A 295 6.73 -9.90 -13.38
N ASP A 296 5.92 -10.95 -13.24
CA ASP A 296 5.23 -11.60 -14.36
C ASP A 296 3.76 -11.17 -14.35
N VAL A 297 3.36 -10.38 -15.35
CA VAL A 297 1.98 -9.88 -15.45
C VAL A 297 1.03 -10.85 -16.15
N ARG A 298 1.56 -11.98 -16.67
CA ARG A 298 0.80 -12.99 -17.43
C ARG A 298 0.63 -14.29 -16.64
N SER A 299 1.32 -14.46 -15.52
CA SER A 299 1.27 -15.63 -14.65
C SER A 299 0.86 -15.28 -13.23
N ASP A 300 0.10 -16.15 -12.57
CA ASP A 300 -0.18 -16.07 -11.14
C ASP A 300 0.88 -16.78 -10.28
N GLU A 301 1.72 -17.62 -10.90
CA GLU A 301 2.87 -18.24 -10.25
C GLU A 301 4.00 -17.21 -10.08
N LYS A 302 4.64 -17.18 -8.91
CA LYS A 302 5.80 -16.30 -8.70
C LYS A 302 6.93 -16.68 -9.66
N PRO A 303 7.50 -15.73 -10.41
CA PRO A 303 8.60 -16.01 -11.35
C PRO A 303 9.91 -16.34 -10.62
N THR A 304 10.03 -15.95 -9.35
CA THR A 304 11.18 -16.24 -8.49
C THR A 304 10.75 -16.22 -7.02
N THR A 305 11.46 -16.98 -6.19
CA THR A 305 11.25 -16.94 -4.73
C THR A 305 11.69 -15.59 -4.18
N THR A 306 10.80 -14.97 -3.39
CA THR A 306 11.09 -13.69 -2.73
C THR A 306 11.99 -13.92 -1.52
N THR A 307 13.09 -13.18 -1.43
CA THR A 307 14.09 -13.34 -0.37
C THR A 307 14.64 -12.01 0.14
N VAL A 308 15.15 -12.04 1.37
CA VAL A 308 16.12 -11.05 1.86
C VAL A 308 17.35 -11.78 2.38
N ARG A 309 18.53 -11.26 2.04
CA ARG A 309 19.83 -11.82 2.42
C ARG A 309 20.62 -10.74 3.14
N VAL A 310 21.03 -11.04 4.38
CA VAL A 310 21.83 -10.13 5.19
C VAL A 310 23.21 -10.73 5.33
N THR A 311 24.20 -10.06 4.76
CA THR A 311 25.60 -10.45 4.81
C THR A 311 26.35 -9.57 5.78
N GLY A 312 27.20 -10.16 6.61
CA GLY A 312 27.99 -9.39 7.57
C GLY A 312 29.14 -10.18 8.17
N ARG A 313 29.87 -9.51 9.07
CA ARG A 313 30.97 -10.08 9.85
C ARG A 313 30.50 -10.43 11.25
N THR A 314 30.81 -11.64 11.73
CA THR A 314 30.51 -12.06 13.10
C THR A 314 31.56 -11.58 14.08
N PHE A 315 31.29 -11.72 15.39
CA PHE A 315 32.27 -11.38 16.44
C PHE A 315 33.52 -12.28 16.40
N ASP A 316 33.44 -13.46 15.76
CA ASP A 316 34.57 -14.37 15.53
C ASP A 316 35.44 -13.94 14.33
N GLY A 317 35.04 -12.88 13.60
CA GLY A 317 35.73 -12.37 12.42
C GLY A 317 35.36 -13.07 11.10
N GLU A 318 34.45 -14.03 11.14
CA GLU A 318 33.96 -14.77 9.97
C GLU A 318 32.92 -13.94 9.20
N ARG A 319 32.95 -14.04 7.87
CA ARG A 319 31.90 -13.46 7.01
C ARG A 319 30.81 -14.50 6.77
N GLY A 320 29.55 -14.13 6.97
CA GLY A 320 28.41 -15.03 6.77
C GLY A 320 27.20 -14.31 6.17
N THR A 321 26.25 -15.07 5.65
CA THR A 321 24.98 -14.57 5.10
C THR A 321 23.83 -15.33 5.73
N ASN A 322 22.89 -14.62 6.34
CA ASN A 322 21.59 -15.14 6.74
C ASN A 322 20.58 -14.88 5.62
N THR A 323 19.74 -15.87 5.29
CA THR A 323 18.72 -15.75 4.23
C THR A 323 17.33 -16.03 4.82
N PHE A 324 16.39 -15.13 4.57
CA PHE A 324 14.96 -15.33 4.82
C PHE A 324 14.23 -15.45 3.48
N GLN A 325 13.33 -16.43 3.36
CA GLN A 325 12.64 -16.74 2.10
C GLN A 325 11.14 -16.84 2.35
N LEU A 326 10.35 -16.21 1.48
CA LEU A 326 8.90 -16.35 1.46
C LEU A 326 8.51 -17.53 0.59
N ASP A 327 7.55 -18.33 1.05
CA ASP A 327 7.03 -19.45 0.28
C ASP A 327 6.35 -18.95 -1.02
N ASP A 328 6.53 -19.66 -2.12
CA ASP A 328 6.00 -19.24 -3.42
C ASP A 328 4.46 -19.24 -3.46
N ALA A 329 3.80 -19.99 -2.55
CA ALA A 329 2.34 -19.98 -2.40
C ALA A 329 1.80 -18.75 -1.64
N THR A 330 2.67 -17.94 -1.02
CA THR A 330 2.25 -16.68 -0.37
C THR A 330 2.20 -15.57 -1.41
N SER A 331 1.00 -15.10 -1.79
CA SER A 331 0.87 -14.06 -2.82
C SER A 331 1.43 -12.71 -2.37
N MET A 332 1.55 -11.76 -3.30
CA MET A 332 1.93 -10.38 -2.97
C MET A 332 0.96 -9.79 -1.94
N GLU A 333 -0.34 -9.98 -2.14
CA GLU A 333 -1.38 -9.43 -1.28
C GLU A 333 -1.32 -10.02 0.12
N ALA A 334 -1.03 -11.31 0.27
CA ALA A 334 -0.84 -11.91 1.58
C ALA A 334 0.40 -11.34 2.30
N ASN A 335 1.50 -11.17 1.56
CA ASN A 335 2.76 -10.65 2.10
C ASN A 335 2.75 -9.14 2.35
N VAL A 336 1.78 -8.40 1.81
CA VAL A 336 1.57 -6.98 2.13
C VAL A 336 0.56 -6.83 3.27
N ASN A 337 -0.64 -7.41 3.13
CA ASN A 337 -1.75 -7.14 4.04
C ASN A 337 -1.61 -7.85 5.39
N GLY A 338 -1.04 -9.06 5.41
CA GLY A 338 -0.78 -9.78 6.65
C GLY A 338 0.14 -8.99 7.59
N PRO A 339 1.33 -8.57 7.12
CA PRO A 339 2.23 -7.69 7.86
C PRO A 339 1.61 -6.34 8.21
N ALA A 340 0.93 -5.66 7.29
CA ALA A 340 0.31 -4.37 7.56
C ALA A 340 -0.66 -4.44 8.75
N LEU A 341 -1.55 -5.43 8.78
CA LEU A 341 -2.46 -5.66 9.90
C LEU A 341 -1.71 -6.11 11.18
N GLY A 342 -0.60 -6.83 11.04
CA GLY A 342 0.26 -7.15 12.17
C GLY A 342 0.93 -5.93 12.79
N TYR A 343 1.32 -4.96 11.97
CA TYR A 343 1.85 -3.67 12.40
C TYR A 343 0.76 -2.78 12.99
N VAL A 344 -0.48 -2.80 12.46
CA VAL A 344 -1.63 -2.16 13.12
C VAL A 344 -1.77 -2.63 14.57
N LYS A 345 -1.77 -3.95 14.80
CA LYS A 345 -1.88 -4.51 16.15
C LYS A 345 -0.74 -4.07 17.07
N ALA A 346 0.50 -4.06 16.55
CA ALA A 346 1.67 -3.63 17.31
C ALA A 346 1.61 -2.13 17.64
N ALA A 347 1.26 -1.30 16.66
CA ALA A 347 1.18 0.14 16.79
C ALA A 347 0.06 0.57 17.75
N VAL A 348 -1.12 -0.06 17.69
CA VAL A 348 -2.23 0.27 18.61
C VAL A 348 -1.84 -0.02 20.06
N ARG A 349 -1.10 -1.11 20.31
CA ARG A 349 -0.58 -1.40 21.66
C ARG A 349 0.41 -0.33 22.15
N ARG A 350 1.24 0.22 21.26
CA ARG A 350 2.20 1.30 21.58
C ARG A 350 1.50 2.63 21.80
N ASN A 351 0.58 2.98 20.91
CA ASN A 351 -0.25 4.17 21.01
C ASN A 351 -1.01 4.21 22.36
N ARG A 352 -1.69 3.12 22.71
CA ARG A 352 -2.39 2.98 24.01
C ARG A 352 -1.45 3.02 25.23
N ALA A 353 -0.15 2.85 25.03
CA ALA A 353 0.88 3.00 26.07
C ALA A 353 1.52 4.40 26.10
N GLY A 354 1.08 5.33 25.24
CA GLY A 354 1.62 6.67 25.10
C GLY A 354 2.91 6.75 24.29
N ASP A 355 3.19 5.76 23.44
CA ASP A 355 4.36 5.71 22.55
C ASP A 355 3.96 6.16 21.13
N PHE A 356 4.11 7.45 20.88
CA PHE A 356 3.74 8.17 19.65
C PHE A 356 4.97 8.46 18.78
N GLY A 357 4.74 8.78 17.51
CA GLY A 357 5.79 9.12 16.55
C GLY A 357 5.77 8.26 15.29
N VAL A 358 6.85 8.34 14.52
CA VAL A 358 7.01 7.62 13.24
C VAL A 358 7.91 6.42 13.47
N PHE A 359 7.42 5.23 13.11
CA PHE A 359 8.11 3.96 13.27
C PHE A 359 8.17 3.20 11.95
N GLY A 360 9.17 2.34 11.83
CA GLY A 360 9.36 1.45 10.70
C GLY A 360 9.33 -0.03 11.09
N PRO A 361 9.34 -0.92 10.11
CA PRO A 361 9.33 -2.37 10.31
C PRO A 361 10.61 -2.90 10.96
N ALA A 362 11.72 -2.16 10.86
CA ALA A 362 12.97 -2.47 11.53
C ALA A 362 12.95 -2.17 13.05
N GLU A 363 11.98 -1.38 13.52
CA GLU A 363 11.87 -0.91 14.90
C GLU A 363 10.73 -1.61 15.68
N LEU A 364 9.84 -2.28 14.95
CA LEU A 364 8.63 -2.90 15.48
C LEU A 364 8.60 -4.40 15.16
N LEU A 365 8.24 -5.22 16.16
CA LEU A 365 7.84 -6.60 15.90
C LEU A 365 6.32 -6.65 15.66
N PRO A 366 5.82 -7.11 14.50
CA PRO A 366 4.38 -7.18 14.24
C PRO A 366 3.70 -8.20 15.16
N GLY A 367 2.44 -7.92 15.51
CA GLY A 367 1.60 -8.85 16.27
C GLY A 367 0.82 -9.78 15.33
N PHE A 368 0.88 -11.09 15.56
CA PHE A 368 0.09 -12.06 14.78
C PHE A 368 -1.40 -11.92 15.07
#